data_AF-R7FGN2-F1
#
_entry.id   AF-R7FGN2-F1
#
_cell.length_a   1.000
_cell.length_b   1.000
_cell.length_c   1.000
_cell.angle_alpha   90.00
_cell.angle_beta   90.00
_cell.angle_gamma   90.00
#
_symmetry.space_group_name_H-M   'P 1'
#
loop_
_entity.id
_entity.type
_entity.pdbx_description
1 polymer ?
#
loop_
_entity_poly.entity_id
_entity_poly.type
_entity_poly.pdbx_seq_one_letter_code
_entity_poly.pdbx_strand_id
1 'polypeptide(L)'
;MEQMNKKELIERFIELLGNNEILGKVMSIKQIREKLNNIVEVVTYKDEPGNFSGECLIDKNGKVIINFDTRKISYLEENVTIVHELLHALSTRSMSIKNYPGYQEIKEENCGIHLTESRYFPDGDKMGSGRNYAINEGMTDTLAERITGDFHNGYNTEKDIYEIVAIIVGEDNMLKKYFSEHVYERNLNIFEEDMIEKYGINLGNKVNDDLKKVFSLSDQLLDVDRIDFMQGLNKEGKELQGKTKYEIYATLEKIISMIIEHEPDAMMRIQDILEPAFKTSLREQVSNQILGDLIRNNEFNFETKLAFLEYVSQAKNSIIPKNIVDNMLFELDDSNNLSAEDKLRYFLKFDNTRYSFRFYERPYDKLYDLYVQSGKISEDKFSKRDIFKRYADISNNEDKILLRMNDIKYRKIGEYYELCGDFEPAMGQVYDSQGKHIKSERIRRYRKLDDEELDELFFDGDSAEKANELHKKIDKIFQNIETNCKTDEEYTSSIVVSGNMLKLLYQPIKIFSEGKKYCEYYVVDENGMLVQLEPRKRKKDYG
;
A
#
# COMPACT_ATOMS: atom_id res chain seq x y z
N MET A 1 -10.96 -30.89 -1.86
CA MET A 1 -10.15 -31.64 -2.83
C MET A 1 -10.72 -33.01 -3.10
N GLU A 2 -10.94 -33.33 -4.38
CA GLU A 2 -11.24 -34.68 -4.87
C GLU A 2 -9.96 -35.53 -4.87
N GLN A 3 -10.05 -36.80 -4.48
CA GLN A 3 -8.90 -37.70 -4.48
C GLN A 3 -8.60 -38.18 -5.90
N MET A 4 -7.44 -37.80 -6.43
CA MET A 4 -6.96 -38.11 -7.77
C MET A 4 -5.85 -39.17 -7.70
N ASN A 5 -5.89 -40.15 -8.60
CA ASN A 5 -4.73 -41.01 -8.78
C ASN A 5 -3.61 -40.26 -9.52
N LYS A 6 -2.40 -40.84 -9.55
CA LYS A 6 -1.23 -40.27 -10.23
C LYS A 6 -1.51 -39.77 -11.66
N LYS A 7 -2.25 -40.54 -12.45
CA LYS A 7 -2.53 -40.18 -13.85
C LYS A 7 -3.46 -38.97 -13.92
N GLU A 8 -4.53 -38.97 -13.14
CA GLU A 8 -5.48 -37.85 -13.04
C GLU A 8 -4.77 -36.58 -12.57
N LEU A 9 -3.91 -36.67 -11.55
CA LEU A 9 -3.18 -35.54 -11.01
C LEU A 9 -2.22 -34.92 -12.05
N ILE A 10 -1.48 -35.76 -12.80
CA ILE A 10 -0.57 -35.29 -13.85
C ILE A 10 -1.35 -34.65 -15.01
N GLU A 11 -2.46 -35.24 -15.46
CA GLU A 11 -3.26 -34.63 -16.53
C GLU A 11 -3.93 -33.33 -16.05
N ARG A 12 -4.38 -33.27 -14.79
CA ARG A 12 -4.91 -32.03 -14.19
C ARG A 12 -3.87 -30.91 -14.19
N PHE A 13 -2.62 -31.22 -13.85
CA PHE A 13 -1.52 -30.26 -13.94
C PHE A 13 -1.27 -29.80 -15.37
N ILE A 14 -1.28 -30.70 -16.34
CA ILE A 14 -1.11 -30.36 -17.76
C ILE A 14 -2.26 -29.48 -18.26
N GLU A 15 -3.50 -29.74 -17.82
CA GLU A 15 -4.65 -28.87 -18.11
C GLU A 15 -4.48 -27.48 -17.51
N LEU A 16 -4.02 -27.37 -16.26
CA LEU A 16 -3.75 -26.11 -15.57
C LEU A 16 -2.61 -25.33 -16.22
N LEU A 17 -1.59 -26.01 -16.75
CA LEU A 17 -0.55 -25.37 -17.57
C LEU A 17 -1.16 -24.74 -18.82
N GLY A 18 -2.15 -25.37 -19.47
CA GLY A 18 -2.87 -24.81 -20.61
C GLY A 18 -1.94 -24.27 -21.70
N ASN A 19 -2.10 -22.98 -22.04
CA ASN A 19 -1.23 -22.23 -22.97
C ASN A 19 -0.17 -21.37 -22.24
N ASN A 20 0.06 -21.60 -20.94
CA ASN A 20 1.02 -20.82 -20.16
C ASN A 20 2.45 -21.12 -20.67
N GLU A 21 3.13 -20.07 -21.15
CA GLU A 21 4.46 -20.21 -21.76
C GLU A 21 5.60 -20.32 -20.73
N ILE A 22 5.34 -20.13 -19.43
CA ILE A 22 6.38 -20.07 -18.39
C ILE A 22 7.24 -21.35 -18.39
N LEU A 23 6.60 -22.52 -18.31
CA LEU A 23 7.34 -23.79 -18.37
C LEU A 23 7.75 -24.17 -19.80
N GLY A 24 7.05 -23.65 -20.82
CA GLY A 24 7.37 -23.89 -22.23
C GLY A 24 8.78 -23.41 -22.62
N LYS A 25 9.34 -22.45 -21.89
CA LYS A 25 10.73 -21.97 -22.05
C LYS A 25 11.79 -23.01 -21.66
N VAL A 26 11.47 -23.93 -20.76
CA VAL A 26 12.42 -24.90 -20.17
C VAL A 26 12.08 -26.34 -20.52
N MET A 27 10.79 -26.67 -20.71
CA MET A 27 10.31 -28.04 -20.90
C MET A 27 9.04 -28.08 -21.75
N SER A 28 8.96 -29.00 -22.72
CA SER A 28 7.70 -29.27 -23.43
C SER A 28 6.70 -30.07 -22.57
N ILE A 29 5.40 -29.95 -22.84
CA ILE A 29 4.35 -30.73 -22.16
C ILE A 29 4.64 -32.25 -22.24
N LYS A 30 5.18 -32.72 -23.36
CA LYS A 30 5.57 -34.13 -23.52
C LYS A 30 6.67 -34.52 -22.51
N GLN A 31 7.73 -33.72 -22.40
CA GLN A 31 8.81 -33.94 -21.44
C GLN A 31 8.32 -33.86 -19.99
N ILE A 32 7.44 -32.90 -19.67
CA ILE A 32 6.83 -32.76 -18.35
C ILE A 32 6.07 -34.04 -17.98
N ARG A 33 5.18 -34.50 -18.88
CA ARG A 33 4.39 -35.73 -18.68
C ARG A 33 5.29 -36.94 -18.50
N GLU A 34 6.31 -37.10 -19.34
CA GLU A 34 7.27 -38.21 -19.26
C GLU A 34 8.06 -38.18 -17.95
N LYS A 35 8.54 -37.02 -17.53
CA LYS A 35 9.32 -36.86 -16.28
C LYS A 35 8.46 -37.15 -15.05
N LEU A 36 7.28 -36.55 -14.93
CA LEU A 36 6.38 -36.77 -13.80
C LEU A 36 5.94 -38.24 -13.71
N ASN A 37 5.62 -38.87 -14.85
CA ASN A 37 5.27 -40.29 -14.86
C ASN A 37 6.44 -41.19 -14.45
N ASN A 38 7.67 -40.80 -14.73
CA ASN A 38 8.84 -41.55 -14.29
C ASN A 38 9.12 -41.34 -12.79
N ILE A 39 9.06 -40.10 -12.30
CA ILE A 39 9.56 -39.76 -10.97
C ILE A 39 8.53 -39.94 -9.85
N VAL A 40 7.26 -39.60 -10.08
CA VAL A 40 6.20 -39.75 -9.08
C VAL A 40 5.87 -41.23 -8.93
N GLU A 41 6.08 -41.81 -7.76
CA GLU A 41 5.74 -43.20 -7.49
C GLU A 41 4.26 -43.34 -7.13
N VAL A 42 3.80 -42.56 -6.15
CA VAL A 42 2.45 -42.64 -5.61
C VAL A 42 1.95 -41.29 -5.12
N VAL A 43 0.62 -41.11 -5.17
CA VAL A 43 -0.10 -39.97 -4.58
C VAL A 43 -0.90 -40.50 -3.39
N THR A 44 -0.78 -39.83 -2.24
CA THR A 44 -1.48 -40.20 -1.01
C THR A 44 -2.31 -39.05 -0.45
N TYR A 45 -3.28 -39.39 0.39
CA TYR A 45 -4.22 -38.46 1.01
C TYR A 45 -4.29 -38.70 2.51
N LYS A 46 -3.22 -38.32 3.22
CA LYS A 46 -3.07 -38.49 4.67
C LYS A 46 -3.06 -37.14 5.38
N ASP A 47 -3.50 -37.15 6.63
CA ASP A 47 -3.41 -35.99 7.52
C ASP A 47 -1.94 -35.61 7.73
N GLU A 48 -1.59 -34.36 7.45
CA GLU A 48 -0.23 -33.82 7.63
C GLU A 48 -0.08 -33.22 9.04
N PRO A 49 1.08 -33.33 9.71
CA PRO A 49 1.33 -32.57 10.92
C PRO A 49 1.44 -31.06 10.63
N GLY A 50 1.02 -30.23 11.59
CA GLY A 50 1.13 -28.76 11.49
C GLY A 50 0.20 -28.15 10.44
N ASN A 51 0.69 -27.16 9.69
CA ASN A 51 -0.09 -26.38 8.72
C ASN A 51 0.12 -26.78 7.25
N PHE A 52 0.95 -27.80 6.98
CA PHE A 52 1.17 -28.26 5.62
C PHE A 52 -0.12 -28.89 5.07
N SER A 53 -0.49 -28.45 3.87
CA SER A 53 -1.65 -28.93 3.12
C SER A 53 -1.23 -29.90 2.01
N GLY A 54 0.03 -29.86 1.58
CA GLY A 54 0.68 -30.80 0.67
C GLY A 54 2.13 -31.06 1.08
N GLU A 55 2.67 -32.19 0.63
CA GLU A 55 4.08 -32.55 0.81
C GLU A 55 4.60 -33.35 -0.40
N CYS A 56 5.80 -32.99 -0.87
CA CYS A 56 6.55 -33.72 -1.89
C CYS A 56 7.80 -34.36 -1.28
N LEU A 57 7.75 -35.67 -1.02
CA LEU A 57 8.82 -36.43 -0.39
C LEU A 57 9.64 -37.24 -1.40
N ILE A 58 10.97 -37.15 -1.31
CA ILE A 58 11.89 -37.98 -2.11
C ILE A 58 12.26 -39.25 -1.32
N ASP A 59 11.98 -40.41 -1.93
CA ASP A 59 12.30 -41.72 -1.39
C ASP A 59 13.79 -42.09 -1.61
N LYS A 60 14.22 -43.19 -1.00
CA LYS A 60 15.60 -43.69 -1.13
C LYS A 60 15.98 -44.15 -2.53
N ASN A 61 15.07 -44.20 -3.50
CA ASN A 61 15.36 -44.52 -4.90
C ASN A 61 15.32 -43.27 -5.79
N GLY A 62 15.11 -42.08 -5.22
CA GLY A 62 14.93 -40.84 -5.97
C GLY A 62 13.57 -40.73 -6.66
N LYS A 63 12.60 -41.54 -6.24
CA LYS A 63 11.18 -41.41 -6.61
C LYS A 63 10.48 -40.48 -5.63
N VAL A 64 9.39 -39.88 -6.08
CA VAL A 64 8.64 -38.88 -5.34
C VAL A 64 7.31 -39.45 -4.88
N ILE A 65 6.98 -39.22 -3.60
CA ILE A 65 5.67 -39.44 -3.02
C ILE A 65 5.04 -38.06 -2.81
N ILE A 66 3.84 -37.87 -3.36
CA ILE A 66 3.09 -36.62 -3.16
C ILE A 66 1.94 -36.91 -2.19
N ASN A 67 1.87 -36.19 -1.08
CA ASN A 67 0.75 -36.29 -0.15
C ASN A 67 -0.07 -34.99 -0.14
N PHE A 68 -1.39 -35.12 -0.02
CA PHE A 68 -2.31 -33.98 0.17
C PHE A 68 -3.20 -34.19 1.41
N ASP A 69 -3.21 -33.22 2.31
CA ASP A 69 -4.16 -33.17 3.43
C ASP A 69 -5.46 -32.49 2.97
N THR A 70 -6.40 -33.32 2.52
CA THR A 70 -7.69 -32.86 1.99
C THR A 70 -8.53 -32.06 2.98
N ARG A 71 -8.25 -32.10 4.30
CA ARG A 71 -9.00 -31.33 5.30
C ARG A 71 -8.52 -29.89 5.40
N LYS A 72 -7.28 -29.61 5.00
CA LYS A 72 -6.67 -28.28 5.06
C LYS A 72 -6.70 -27.54 3.72
N ILE A 73 -6.82 -28.27 2.62
CA ILE A 73 -6.92 -27.68 1.29
C ILE A 73 -8.33 -27.15 1.07
N SER A 74 -8.46 -25.82 1.02
CA SER A 74 -9.71 -25.18 0.60
C SER A 74 -9.95 -25.36 -0.90
N TYR A 75 -11.20 -25.28 -1.35
CA TYR A 75 -11.54 -25.36 -2.78
C TYR A 75 -10.86 -24.25 -3.60
N LEU A 76 -10.60 -23.09 -3.00
CA LEU A 76 -9.94 -21.96 -3.65
C LEU A 76 -8.43 -22.18 -3.81
N GLU A 77 -7.81 -23.00 -2.96
CA GLU A 77 -6.36 -23.24 -2.97
C GLU A 77 -5.99 -24.57 -3.63
N GLU A 78 -6.98 -25.40 -4.00
CA GLU A 78 -6.77 -26.75 -4.52
C GLU A 78 -5.85 -26.77 -5.76
N ASN A 79 -6.10 -25.91 -6.75
CA ASN A 79 -5.28 -25.88 -7.96
C ASN A 79 -3.83 -25.45 -7.65
N VAL A 80 -3.66 -24.42 -6.83
CA VAL A 80 -2.32 -23.88 -6.51
C VAL A 80 -1.52 -24.88 -5.67
N THR A 81 -2.14 -25.58 -4.73
CA THR A 81 -1.48 -26.65 -3.97
C THR A 81 -1.08 -27.83 -4.87
N ILE A 82 -1.95 -28.27 -5.79
CA ILE A 82 -1.60 -29.34 -6.75
C ILE A 82 -0.40 -28.94 -7.61
N VAL A 83 -0.42 -27.73 -8.16
CA VAL A 83 0.64 -27.20 -9.02
C VAL A 83 1.94 -27.06 -8.23
N HIS A 84 1.88 -26.52 -7.01
CA HIS A 84 3.03 -26.37 -6.12
C HIS A 84 3.77 -27.70 -5.90
N GLU A 85 3.07 -28.75 -5.46
CA GLU A 85 3.71 -30.04 -5.19
C GLU A 85 4.26 -30.73 -6.46
N LEU A 86 3.58 -30.55 -7.59
CA LEU A 86 4.07 -31.10 -8.85
C LEU A 86 5.25 -30.33 -9.43
N LEU A 87 5.41 -29.04 -9.13
CA LEU A 87 6.61 -28.27 -9.47
C LEU A 87 7.83 -28.76 -8.69
N HIS A 88 7.68 -29.08 -7.39
CA HIS A 88 8.72 -29.77 -6.61
C HIS A 88 9.07 -31.13 -7.23
N ALA A 89 8.06 -31.95 -7.55
CA ALA A 89 8.29 -33.25 -8.19
C ALA A 89 8.98 -33.13 -9.56
N LEU A 90 8.57 -32.16 -10.38
CA LEU A 90 9.10 -31.93 -11.72
C LEU A 90 10.56 -31.44 -11.69
N SER A 91 10.91 -30.64 -10.69
CA SER A 91 12.26 -30.10 -10.49
C SER A 91 13.18 -31.04 -9.70
N THR A 92 12.65 -32.16 -9.21
CA THR A 92 13.43 -33.15 -8.47
C THR A 92 14.42 -33.87 -9.38
N ARG A 93 15.63 -34.06 -8.86
CA ARG A 93 16.70 -34.92 -9.40
C ARG A 93 17.53 -35.48 -8.24
N SER A 94 17.89 -36.76 -8.31
CA SER A 94 18.77 -37.40 -7.32
C SER A 94 20.15 -37.63 -7.91
N MET A 95 21.19 -37.46 -7.09
CA MET A 95 22.57 -37.54 -7.52
C MET A 95 23.47 -38.23 -6.49
N SER A 96 24.42 -39.03 -7.01
CA SER A 96 25.47 -39.79 -6.33
C SER A 96 25.11 -40.51 -5.01
N ILE A 97 25.26 -41.84 -5.02
CA ILE A 97 25.30 -42.66 -3.81
C ILE A 97 26.77 -42.83 -3.45
N LYS A 98 27.23 -42.23 -2.35
CA LYS A 98 28.54 -42.57 -1.78
C LYS A 98 28.35 -43.62 -0.70
N ASN A 99 28.84 -44.82 -0.99
CA ASN A 99 28.86 -45.94 -0.05
C ASN A 99 30.19 -45.98 0.69
N TYR A 100 30.18 -45.76 2.00
CA TYR A 100 31.35 -45.98 2.85
C TYR A 100 31.28 -47.38 3.49
N PRO A 101 32.37 -48.17 3.48
CA PRO A 101 32.38 -49.47 4.15
C PRO A 101 32.22 -49.29 5.66
N GLY A 102 31.13 -49.80 6.22
CA GLY A 102 30.89 -49.86 7.67
C GLY A 102 29.72 -49.02 8.18
N TYR A 103 29.35 -47.88 7.55
CA TYR A 103 28.14 -47.08 7.83
C TYR A 103 27.85 -46.10 6.67
N GLN A 104 26.54 -45.79 6.49
CA GLN A 104 25.95 -44.63 5.78
C GLN A 104 25.98 -44.63 4.24
N GLU A 105 24.78 -44.69 3.65
CA GLU A 105 24.51 -44.21 2.29
C GLU A 105 24.30 -42.69 2.38
N ILE A 106 25.19 -41.91 1.74
CA ILE A 106 25.01 -40.47 1.56
C ILE A 106 24.46 -40.22 0.16
N LYS A 107 23.35 -39.49 0.09
CA LYS A 107 22.72 -39.02 -1.14
C LYS A 107 22.66 -37.52 -1.19
N GLU A 108 22.94 -36.97 -2.36
CA GLU A 108 22.75 -35.56 -2.66
C GLU A 108 21.54 -35.43 -3.60
N GLU A 109 20.50 -34.75 -3.15
CA GLU A 109 19.22 -34.59 -3.84
C GLU A 109 18.98 -33.12 -4.10
N ASN A 110 18.43 -32.79 -5.26
CA ASN A 110 18.00 -31.43 -5.56
C ASN A 110 16.51 -31.45 -5.86
N CYS A 111 15.77 -30.55 -5.22
CA CYS A 111 14.41 -30.20 -5.59
C CYS A 111 14.45 -28.73 -6.01
N GLY A 112 14.41 -28.47 -7.30
CA GLY A 112 14.62 -27.11 -7.79
C GLY A 112 16.04 -26.61 -7.49
N ILE A 113 16.11 -25.50 -6.78
CA ILE A 113 17.37 -24.90 -6.28
C ILE A 113 17.68 -25.28 -4.83
N HIS A 114 16.77 -26.02 -4.17
CA HIS A 114 17.01 -26.58 -2.85
C HIS A 114 17.96 -27.77 -2.98
N LEU A 115 19.12 -27.66 -2.32
CA LEU A 115 20.13 -28.71 -2.26
C LEU A 115 20.00 -29.45 -0.93
N THR A 116 19.78 -30.77 -0.97
CA THR A 116 19.63 -31.62 0.21
C THR A 116 20.73 -32.69 0.25
N GLU A 117 21.51 -32.74 1.33
CA GLU A 117 22.35 -33.90 1.66
C GLU A 117 21.60 -34.78 2.66
N SER A 118 21.27 -36.00 2.26
CA SER A 118 20.58 -37.00 3.07
C SER A 118 21.54 -38.13 3.45
N ARG A 119 21.64 -38.42 4.75
CA ARG A 119 22.35 -39.58 5.28
C ARG A 119 21.36 -40.63 5.74
N TYR A 120 21.46 -41.82 5.17
CA TYR A 120 20.61 -42.95 5.50
C TYR A 120 21.36 -43.90 6.42
N PHE A 121 20.76 -44.20 7.56
CA PHE A 121 21.30 -45.09 8.57
C PHE A 121 20.77 -46.53 8.38
N PRO A 122 21.52 -47.56 8.83
CA PRO A 122 21.13 -48.97 8.64
C PRO A 122 19.80 -49.37 9.31
N ASP A 123 19.36 -48.63 10.33
CA ASP A 123 18.07 -48.78 11.02
C ASP A 123 16.90 -48.14 10.25
N GLY A 124 17.18 -47.45 9.15
CA GLY A 124 16.20 -46.73 8.33
C GLY A 124 16.07 -45.26 8.66
N ASP A 125 16.77 -44.74 9.67
CA ASP A 125 16.74 -43.32 10.01
C ASP A 125 17.37 -42.48 8.88
N LYS A 126 16.86 -41.26 8.69
CA LYS A 126 17.32 -40.29 7.70
C LYS A 126 17.71 -39.00 8.42
N MET A 127 18.95 -38.54 8.22
CA MET A 127 19.37 -37.20 8.64
C MET A 127 19.64 -36.36 7.40
N GLY A 128 18.83 -35.33 7.20
CA GLY A 128 18.96 -34.39 6.09
C GLY A 128 19.59 -33.07 6.54
N SER A 129 20.35 -32.44 5.65
CA SER A 129 20.65 -31.01 5.73
C SER A 129 20.30 -30.36 4.40
N GLY A 130 19.50 -29.30 4.44
CA GLY A 130 19.03 -28.56 3.26
C GLY A 130 19.68 -27.18 3.16
N ARG A 131 19.71 -26.62 1.95
CA ARG A 131 20.10 -25.23 1.68
C ARG A 131 19.29 -24.61 0.55
N ASN A 132 19.01 -23.32 0.64
CA ASN A 132 18.16 -22.54 -0.26
C ASN A 132 16.70 -23.01 -0.26
N TYR A 133 16.27 -23.64 0.82
CA TYR A 133 14.92 -24.16 0.96
C TYR A 133 13.89 -23.03 0.90
N ALA A 134 14.14 -21.92 1.61
CA ALA A 134 13.22 -20.78 1.65
C ALA A 134 13.02 -20.15 0.26
N ILE A 135 14.11 -19.89 -0.48
CA ILE A 135 14.01 -19.32 -1.84
C ILE A 135 13.35 -20.31 -2.80
N ASN A 136 13.60 -21.61 -2.63
CA ASN A 136 12.94 -22.65 -3.42
C ASN A 136 11.43 -22.67 -3.20
N GLU A 137 10.96 -22.58 -1.95
CA GLU A 137 9.53 -22.49 -1.62
C GLU A 137 8.90 -21.20 -2.18
N GLY A 138 9.56 -20.05 -1.99
CA GLY A 138 9.10 -18.78 -2.55
C GLY A 138 8.96 -18.82 -4.07
N MET A 139 9.96 -19.37 -4.76
CA MET A 139 9.91 -19.57 -6.21
C MET A 139 8.80 -20.53 -6.63
N THR A 140 8.67 -21.67 -5.95
CA THR A 140 7.66 -22.70 -6.27
C THR A 140 6.25 -22.14 -6.10
N ASP A 141 6.01 -21.42 -5.01
CA ASP A 141 4.70 -20.83 -4.72
C ASP A 141 4.36 -19.71 -5.73
N THR A 142 5.30 -18.81 -6.03
CA THR A 142 5.08 -17.77 -7.06
C THR A 142 4.82 -18.37 -8.44
N LEU A 143 5.53 -19.45 -8.83
CA LEU A 143 5.26 -20.13 -10.09
C LEU A 143 3.89 -20.80 -10.10
N ALA A 144 3.48 -21.40 -8.99
CA ALA A 144 2.17 -22.00 -8.86
C ALA A 144 1.05 -20.96 -9.04
N GLU A 145 1.14 -19.82 -8.35
CA GLU A 145 0.19 -18.71 -8.50
C GLU A 145 0.14 -18.15 -9.93
N ARG A 146 1.30 -18.04 -10.60
CA ARG A 146 1.37 -17.57 -12.00
C ARG A 146 0.77 -18.57 -12.99
N ILE A 147 0.87 -19.87 -12.72
CA ILE A 147 0.31 -20.92 -13.57
C ILE A 147 -1.21 -20.98 -13.42
N THR A 148 -1.72 -20.96 -12.18
CA THR A 148 -3.16 -21.09 -11.91
C THR A 148 -3.92 -19.79 -12.07
N GLY A 149 -3.26 -18.64 -11.82
CA GLY A 149 -3.92 -17.35 -11.65
C GLY A 149 -4.60 -17.18 -10.27
N ASP A 150 -4.44 -18.17 -9.39
CA ASP A 150 -5.01 -18.20 -8.04
C ASP A 150 -3.97 -17.71 -7.02
N PHE A 151 -4.40 -16.96 -6.01
CA PHE A 151 -3.54 -16.47 -4.94
C PHE A 151 -3.45 -17.50 -3.80
N HIS A 152 -2.25 -17.67 -3.24
CA HIS A 152 -1.99 -18.53 -2.09
C HIS A 152 -1.40 -17.70 -0.93
N ASN A 153 -1.95 -17.85 0.28
CA ASN A 153 -1.51 -17.06 1.43
C ASN A 153 -0.26 -17.64 2.14
N GLY A 154 0.41 -18.62 1.55
CA GLY A 154 1.66 -19.20 2.04
C GLY A 154 2.90 -18.42 1.60
N TYR A 155 4.00 -18.58 2.34
CA TYR A 155 5.35 -18.18 1.92
C TYR A 155 5.51 -16.70 1.47
N ASN A 156 4.69 -15.78 1.98
CA ASN A 156 4.67 -14.39 1.49
C ASN A 156 6.04 -13.68 1.62
N THR A 157 6.80 -13.94 2.68
CA THR A 157 8.15 -13.38 2.85
C THR A 157 9.10 -13.99 1.81
N GLU A 158 9.06 -15.30 1.64
CA GLU A 158 9.91 -16.04 0.71
C GLU A 158 9.61 -15.68 -0.75
N LYS A 159 8.33 -15.52 -1.11
CA LYS A 159 7.89 -15.02 -2.42
C LYS A 159 8.46 -13.64 -2.70
N ASP A 160 8.35 -12.72 -1.76
CA ASP A 160 8.88 -11.36 -1.91
C ASP A 160 10.41 -11.37 -2.08
N ILE A 161 11.13 -12.15 -1.28
CA ILE A 161 12.58 -12.32 -1.43
C ILE A 161 12.92 -12.93 -2.79
N TYR A 162 12.21 -13.98 -3.21
CA TYR A 162 12.37 -14.61 -4.53
C TYR A 162 12.17 -13.60 -5.66
N GLU A 163 11.10 -12.80 -5.62
CA GLU A 163 10.84 -11.81 -6.67
C GLU A 163 11.96 -10.77 -6.75
N ILE A 164 12.52 -10.34 -5.62
CA ILE A 164 13.69 -9.44 -5.63
C ILE A 164 14.94 -10.15 -6.18
N VAL A 165 15.19 -11.41 -5.80
CA VAL A 165 16.30 -12.21 -6.33
C VAL A 165 16.14 -12.43 -7.83
N ALA A 166 14.93 -12.60 -8.35
CA ALA A 166 14.66 -12.75 -9.77
C ALA A 166 15.00 -11.48 -10.58
N ILE A 167 14.89 -10.28 -9.98
CA ILE A 167 15.38 -9.03 -10.58
C ILE A 167 16.90 -9.08 -10.74
N ILE A 168 17.59 -9.51 -9.68
CA ILE A 168 19.05 -9.59 -9.61
C ILE A 168 19.57 -10.64 -10.60
N VAL A 169 19.02 -11.85 -10.56
CA VAL A 169 19.49 -13.01 -11.32
C VAL A 169 18.98 -13.04 -12.75
N GLY A 170 17.77 -12.52 -12.97
CA GLY A 170 16.97 -12.72 -14.18
C GLY A 170 16.04 -13.92 -14.03
N GLU A 171 14.75 -13.73 -14.31
CA GLU A 171 13.71 -14.76 -14.16
C GLU A 171 14.00 -16.00 -15.02
N ASP A 172 14.49 -15.82 -16.25
CA ASP A 172 14.84 -16.93 -17.13
C ASP A 172 16.02 -17.77 -16.57
N ASN A 173 16.98 -17.13 -15.91
CA ASN A 173 18.10 -17.83 -15.26
C ASN A 173 17.60 -18.57 -14.01
N MET A 174 16.74 -17.96 -13.20
CA MET A 174 16.08 -18.63 -12.08
C MET A 174 15.36 -19.90 -12.54
N LEU A 175 14.51 -19.79 -13.58
CA LEU A 175 13.78 -20.92 -14.16
C LEU A 175 14.69 -22.03 -14.69
N LYS A 176 15.73 -21.67 -15.45
CA LYS A 176 16.70 -22.65 -15.96
C LYS A 176 17.41 -23.38 -14.84
N LYS A 177 17.79 -22.69 -13.77
CA LYS A 177 18.50 -23.29 -12.63
C LYS A 177 17.59 -24.20 -11.81
N TYR A 178 16.34 -23.78 -11.61
CA TYR A 178 15.32 -24.57 -10.91
C TYR A 178 15.00 -25.89 -11.65
N PHE A 179 14.84 -25.87 -12.97
CA PHE A 179 14.59 -27.10 -13.75
C PHE A 179 15.85 -27.74 -14.34
N SER A 180 17.04 -27.30 -13.91
CA SER A 180 18.31 -27.81 -14.41
C SER A 180 18.43 -29.30 -14.11
N GLU A 181 19.08 -30.06 -15.00
CA GLU A 181 19.55 -31.43 -14.74
C GLU A 181 21.04 -31.45 -14.31
N HIS A 182 21.74 -30.32 -14.41
CA HIS A 182 23.15 -30.17 -14.00
C HIS A 182 23.34 -29.99 -12.49
N VAL A 183 24.07 -30.89 -11.83
CA VAL A 183 24.22 -30.82 -10.38
C VAL A 183 25.32 -29.87 -9.95
N TYR A 184 24.94 -28.93 -9.09
CA TYR A 184 25.86 -27.99 -8.49
C TYR A 184 26.69 -28.71 -7.43
N GLU A 185 28.00 -28.75 -7.62
CA GLU A 185 28.93 -29.25 -6.60
C GLU A 185 28.83 -28.39 -5.33
N ARG A 186 29.36 -28.90 -4.21
CA ARG A 186 29.27 -28.45 -2.80
C ARG A 186 29.43 -26.94 -2.46
N ASN A 187 29.65 -26.08 -3.44
CA ASN A 187 29.74 -24.63 -3.27
C ASN A 187 28.37 -23.97 -3.48
N LEU A 188 28.06 -22.97 -2.64
CA LEU A 188 26.83 -22.16 -2.62
C LEU A 188 26.63 -21.30 -3.90
N ASN A 189 27.29 -21.63 -4.99
CA ASN A 189 27.55 -20.76 -6.12
C ASN A 189 26.58 -21.04 -7.29
N ILE A 190 25.30 -21.31 -6.98
CA ILE A 190 24.30 -21.71 -8.00
C ILE A 190 24.17 -20.69 -9.13
N PHE A 191 24.36 -19.40 -8.81
CA PHE A 191 24.24 -18.28 -9.73
C PHE A 191 25.56 -17.56 -10.01
N GLU A 192 26.71 -18.09 -9.58
CA GLU A 192 28.00 -17.38 -9.71
C GLU A 192 28.34 -17.05 -11.17
N GLU A 193 28.24 -18.05 -12.04
CA GLU A 193 28.49 -17.87 -13.47
C GLU A 193 27.53 -16.85 -14.08
N ASP A 194 26.24 -16.91 -13.73
CA ASP A 194 25.22 -15.98 -14.21
C ASP A 194 25.50 -14.54 -13.74
N MET A 195 26.00 -14.36 -12.51
CA MET A 195 26.33 -13.05 -11.95
C MET A 195 27.59 -12.47 -12.61
N ILE A 196 28.59 -13.30 -12.86
CA ILE A 196 29.81 -12.91 -13.57
C ILE A 196 29.49 -12.56 -15.03
N GLU A 197 28.64 -13.34 -15.70
CA GLU A 197 28.22 -13.08 -17.08
C GLU A 197 27.45 -11.76 -17.18
N LYS A 198 26.51 -11.53 -16.27
CA LYS A 198 25.63 -10.34 -16.32
C LYS A 198 26.33 -9.05 -15.86
N TYR A 199 27.13 -9.11 -14.80
CA TYR A 199 27.69 -7.92 -14.13
C TYR A 199 29.22 -7.80 -14.23
N GLY A 200 29.87 -8.75 -14.92
CA GLY A 200 31.33 -8.87 -14.97
C GLY A 200 31.93 -9.43 -13.67
N ILE A 201 33.18 -9.89 -13.76
CA ILE A 201 33.87 -10.64 -12.67
C ILE A 201 33.82 -9.89 -11.32
N ASN A 202 34.13 -8.59 -11.31
CA ASN A 202 34.29 -7.84 -10.06
C ASN A 202 32.96 -7.59 -9.33
N LEU A 203 31.92 -7.15 -10.04
CA LEU A 203 30.62 -6.89 -9.43
C LEU A 203 29.85 -8.20 -9.25
N GLY A 204 29.89 -9.10 -10.24
CA GLY A 204 29.25 -10.40 -10.20
C GLY A 204 29.66 -11.23 -8.98
N ASN A 205 30.96 -11.28 -8.65
CA ASN A 205 31.43 -11.98 -7.45
C ASN A 205 30.87 -11.37 -6.15
N LYS A 206 30.82 -10.03 -6.04
CA LYS A 206 30.28 -9.35 -4.86
C LYS A 206 28.79 -9.61 -4.69
N VAL A 207 28.03 -9.49 -5.78
CA VAL A 207 26.59 -9.78 -5.81
C VAL A 207 26.33 -11.23 -5.41
N ASN A 208 27.09 -12.18 -5.97
CA ASN A 208 26.97 -13.59 -5.65
C ASN A 208 27.25 -13.86 -4.16
N ASP A 209 28.28 -13.25 -3.57
CA ASP A 209 28.58 -13.43 -2.14
C ASP A 209 27.49 -12.86 -1.23
N ASP A 210 26.94 -11.69 -1.56
CA ASP A 210 25.81 -11.11 -0.83
C ASP A 210 24.53 -11.98 -1.01
N LEU A 211 24.29 -12.56 -2.19
CA LEU A 211 23.17 -13.48 -2.42
C LEU A 211 23.27 -14.77 -1.58
N LYS A 212 24.47 -15.35 -1.42
CA LYS A 212 24.67 -16.52 -0.53
C LYS A 212 24.26 -16.20 0.90
N LYS A 213 24.58 -15.00 1.37
CA LYS A 213 24.17 -14.52 2.67
C LYS A 213 22.65 -14.41 2.75
N VAL A 214 22.00 -13.83 1.74
CA VAL A 214 20.53 -13.76 1.65
C VAL A 214 19.91 -15.15 1.73
N PHE A 215 20.41 -16.13 0.98
CA PHE A 215 19.86 -17.48 0.98
C PHE A 215 19.99 -18.16 2.34
N SER A 216 21.18 -18.07 2.95
CA SER A 216 21.41 -18.63 4.28
C SER A 216 20.54 -17.98 5.36
N LEU A 217 20.34 -16.66 5.31
CA LEU A 217 19.48 -15.96 6.28
C LEU A 217 18.00 -16.24 6.03
N SER A 218 17.60 -16.44 4.77
CA SER A 218 16.21 -16.77 4.42
C SER A 218 15.82 -18.14 4.95
N ASP A 219 16.70 -19.15 4.84
CA ASP A 219 16.47 -20.47 5.44
C ASP A 219 16.33 -20.36 6.97
N GLN A 220 17.20 -19.58 7.61
CA GLN A 220 17.12 -19.34 9.06
C GLN A 220 15.83 -18.61 9.45
N LEU A 221 15.38 -17.63 8.67
CA LEU A 221 14.13 -16.91 8.93
C LEU A 221 12.94 -17.86 8.82
N LEU A 222 12.88 -18.68 7.78
CA LEU A 222 11.80 -19.64 7.57
C LEU A 222 11.73 -20.66 8.72
N ASP A 223 12.88 -21.15 9.20
CA ASP A 223 12.93 -22.03 10.37
C ASP A 223 12.39 -21.34 11.64
N VAL A 224 12.78 -20.09 11.87
CA VAL A 224 12.31 -19.29 13.01
C VAL A 224 10.80 -19.01 12.91
N ASP A 225 10.30 -18.69 11.72
CA ASP A 225 8.87 -18.46 11.45
C ASP A 225 8.05 -19.73 11.69
N ARG A 226 8.58 -20.90 11.31
CA ARG A 226 7.97 -22.21 11.61
C ARG A 226 7.91 -22.49 13.10
N ILE A 227 9.00 -22.22 13.84
CA ILE A 227 9.02 -22.38 15.30
C ILE A 227 8.01 -21.44 15.97
N ASP A 228 7.97 -20.18 15.55
CA ASP A 228 7.00 -19.19 16.05
C ASP A 228 5.57 -19.65 15.82
N PHE A 229 5.29 -20.19 14.64
CA PHE A 229 3.97 -20.68 14.32
C PHE A 229 3.58 -21.88 15.20
N MET A 230 4.47 -22.87 15.37
CA MET A 230 4.14 -24.09 16.10
C MET A 230 4.10 -23.91 17.62
N GLN A 231 4.99 -23.08 18.17
CA GLN A 231 5.26 -23.01 19.62
C GLN A 231 5.16 -21.59 20.19
N GLY A 232 5.18 -20.57 19.33
CA GLY A 232 5.36 -19.17 19.72
C GLY A 232 6.82 -18.86 20.06
N LEU A 233 7.30 -17.68 19.64
CA LEU A 233 8.61 -17.18 20.07
C LEU A 233 8.53 -16.38 21.36
N ASN A 234 9.57 -16.52 22.18
CA ASN A 234 9.84 -15.58 23.27
C ASN A 234 10.38 -14.24 22.73
N LYS A 235 10.63 -13.27 23.61
CA LYS A 235 11.13 -11.95 23.21
C LYS A 235 12.43 -12.00 22.41
N GLU A 236 13.40 -12.82 22.83
CA GLU A 236 14.68 -12.96 22.15
C GLU A 236 14.51 -13.56 20.75
N GLY A 237 13.64 -14.55 20.60
CA GLY A 237 13.27 -15.14 19.31
C GLY A 237 12.62 -14.12 18.38
N LYS A 238 11.71 -13.28 18.88
CA LYS A 238 11.10 -12.18 18.10
C LYS A 238 12.12 -11.13 17.67
N GLU A 239 13.06 -10.79 18.54
CA GLU A 239 14.16 -9.88 18.19
C GLU A 239 15.08 -10.48 17.13
N LEU A 240 15.39 -11.78 17.21
CA LEU A 240 16.16 -12.49 16.19
C LEU A 240 15.42 -12.52 14.86
N GLN A 241 14.14 -12.92 14.84
CA GLN A 241 13.27 -12.91 13.66
C GLN A 241 13.29 -11.54 12.96
N GLY A 242 13.09 -10.46 13.73
CA GLY A 242 13.11 -9.09 13.21
C GLY A 242 14.47 -8.67 12.65
N LYS A 243 15.57 -9.00 13.35
CA LYS A 243 16.95 -8.69 12.89
C LYS A 243 17.31 -9.45 11.63
N THR A 244 17.01 -10.75 11.57
CA THR A 244 17.26 -11.59 10.38
C THR A 244 16.50 -11.04 9.18
N LYS A 245 15.21 -10.73 9.35
CA LYS A 245 14.41 -10.12 8.28
C LYS A 245 14.99 -8.78 7.81
N TYR A 246 15.35 -7.90 8.73
CA TYR A 246 15.98 -6.62 8.38
C TYR A 246 17.29 -6.81 7.60
N GLU A 247 18.16 -7.72 8.04
CA GLU A 247 19.45 -7.97 7.41
C GLU A 247 19.33 -8.54 6.00
N ILE A 248 18.32 -9.39 5.75
CA ILE A 248 17.97 -9.87 4.40
C ILE A 248 17.64 -8.68 3.49
N TYR A 249 16.67 -7.85 3.87
CA TYR A 249 16.22 -6.74 3.03
C TYR A 249 17.29 -5.66 2.85
N ALA A 250 18.06 -5.35 3.89
CA ALA A 250 19.19 -4.43 3.77
C ALA A 250 20.28 -4.96 2.80
N THR A 251 20.52 -6.27 2.80
CA THR A 251 21.47 -6.89 1.86
C THR A 251 20.91 -6.85 0.43
N LEU A 252 19.63 -7.15 0.24
CA LEU A 252 18.96 -7.05 -1.07
C LEU A 252 18.93 -5.62 -1.61
N GLU A 253 18.59 -4.64 -0.78
CA GLU A 253 18.61 -3.21 -1.13
C GLU A 253 20.01 -2.77 -1.56
N LYS A 254 21.05 -3.20 -0.83
CA LYS A 254 22.46 -2.95 -1.20
C LYS A 254 22.80 -3.55 -2.56
N ILE A 255 22.41 -4.80 -2.82
CA ILE A 255 22.65 -5.45 -4.13
C ILE A 255 21.97 -4.67 -5.25
N ILE A 256 20.67 -4.36 -5.10
CA ILE A 256 19.90 -3.61 -6.10
C ILE A 256 20.53 -2.23 -6.35
N SER A 257 20.96 -1.52 -5.30
CA SER A 257 21.64 -0.24 -5.44
C SER A 257 22.91 -0.36 -6.28
N MET A 258 23.75 -1.37 -6.03
CA MET A 258 24.96 -1.61 -6.83
C MET A 258 24.65 -1.89 -8.31
N ILE A 259 23.55 -2.59 -8.58
CA ILE A 259 23.11 -2.91 -9.96
C ILE A 259 22.58 -1.65 -10.65
N ILE A 260 21.80 -0.82 -9.95
CA ILE A 260 21.30 0.47 -10.46
C ILE A 260 22.47 1.39 -10.81
N GLU A 261 23.52 1.43 -9.99
CA GLU A 261 24.72 2.23 -10.27
C GLU A 261 25.54 1.66 -11.44
N HIS A 262 25.47 0.35 -11.67
CA HIS A 262 26.19 -0.33 -12.74
C HIS A 262 25.52 -0.19 -14.11
N GLU A 263 24.19 -0.08 -14.17
CA GLU A 263 23.43 0.04 -15.41
C GLU A 263 23.32 1.51 -15.86
N PRO A 264 24.12 1.97 -16.84
CA PRO A 264 24.07 3.36 -17.28
C PRO A 264 22.77 3.70 -18.01
N ASP A 265 22.13 2.73 -18.68
CA ASP A 265 20.94 3.00 -19.48
C ASP A 265 19.71 3.19 -18.57
N ALA A 266 19.13 4.40 -18.65
CA ALA A 266 17.97 4.76 -17.84
C ALA A 266 16.72 3.94 -18.18
N MET A 267 16.53 3.56 -19.45
CA MET A 267 15.40 2.74 -19.87
C MET A 267 15.56 1.30 -19.38
N MET A 268 16.77 0.74 -19.47
CA MET A 268 17.04 -0.60 -18.92
C MET A 268 16.83 -0.63 -17.41
N ARG A 269 17.28 0.39 -16.67
CA ARG A 269 16.97 0.50 -15.22
C ARG A 269 15.46 0.49 -14.94
N ILE A 270 14.67 1.15 -15.79
CA ILE A 270 13.23 1.17 -15.60
C ILE A 270 12.63 -0.22 -15.90
N GLN A 271 12.94 -0.80 -17.05
CA GLN A 271 12.31 -2.02 -17.54
C GLN A 271 12.75 -3.26 -16.76
N ASP A 272 14.04 -3.37 -16.48
CA ASP A 272 14.63 -4.59 -15.91
C ASP A 272 14.71 -4.56 -14.37
N ILE A 273 14.60 -3.38 -13.75
CA ILE A 273 14.73 -3.22 -12.29
C ILE A 273 13.47 -2.60 -11.68
N LEU A 274 13.09 -1.38 -12.09
CA LEU A 274 12.01 -0.62 -11.46
C LEU A 274 10.64 -1.29 -11.62
N GLU A 275 10.27 -1.63 -12.85
CA GLU A 275 8.98 -2.24 -13.17
C GLU A 275 8.77 -3.57 -12.42
N PRO A 276 9.71 -4.52 -12.45
CA PRO A 276 9.65 -5.71 -11.61
C PRO A 276 9.55 -5.40 -10.12
N ALA A 277 10.29 -4.41 -9.62
CA ALA A 277 10.30 -4.04 -8.22
C ALA A 277 8.95 -3.56 -7.69
N PHE A 278 8.00 -3.11 -8.54
CA PHE A 278 6.68 -2.67 -8.08
C PHE A 278 5.87 -3.74 -7.35
N LYS A 279 6.17 -5.01 -7.59
CA LYS A 279 5.51 -6.14 -6.91
C LYS A 279 6.12 -6.47 -5.56
N THR A 280 7.30 -5.93 -5.27
CA THR A 280 8.09 -6.29 -4.10
C THR A 280 7.98 -5.25 -2.98
N SER A 281 8.48 -5.60 -1.81
CA SER A 281 8.61 -4.72 -0.66
C SER A 281 9.65 -3.60 -0.85
N LEU A 282 10.59 -3.74 -1.79
CA LEU A 282 11.61 -2.74 -2.08
C LEU A 282 11.15 -1.68 -3.10
N ARG A 283 9.90 -1.74 -3.58
CA ARG A 283 9.36 -0.84 -4.60
C ARG A 283 9.64 0.64 -4.33
N GLU A 284 9.51 1.09 -3.09
CA GLU A 284 9.65 2.50 -2.74
C GLU A 284 11.10 2.97 -2.81
N GLN A 285 12.03 2.17 -2.25
CA GLN A 285 13.46 2.43 -2.27
C GLN A 285 13.99 2.48 -3.71
N VAL A 286 13.65 1.46 -4.51
CA VAL A 286 14.07 1.35 -5.91
C VAL A 286 13.50 2.50 -6.75
N SER A 287 12.22 2.83 -6.56
CA SER A 287 11.58 3.97 -7.25
C SER A 287 12.25 5.30 -6.90
N ASN A 288 12.51 5.54 -5.62
CA ASN A 288 13.16 6.78 -5.17
C ASN A 288 14.56 6.94 -5.76
N GLN A 289 15.32 5.85 -5.86
CA GLN A 289 16.65 5.86 -6.43
C GLN A 289 16.62 6.09 -7.94
N ILE A 290 15.97 5.20 -8.71
CA ILE A 290 15.97 5.25 -10.18
C ILE A 290 15.32 6.54 -10.70
N LEU A 291 14.11 6.86 -10.22
CA LEU A 291 13.41 8.06 -10.68
C LEU A 291 14.07 9.34 -10.15
N GLY A 292 14.65 9.30 -8.95
CA GLY A 292 15.38 10.43 -8.36
C GLY A 292 16.62 10.79 -9.17
N ASP A 293 17.39 9.78 -9.57
CA ASP A 293 18.58 9.97 -10.40
C ASP A 293 18.23 10.43 -11.81
N LEU A 294 17.16 9.86 -12.39
CA LEU A 294 16.66 10.26 -13.70
C LEU A 294 16.24 11.74 -13.75
N ILE A 295 15.53 12.20 -12.72
CA ILE A 295 15.06 13.60 -12.65
C ILE A 295 16.20 14.57 -12.41
N ARG A 296 17.20 14.19 -11.61
CA ARG A 296 18.38 15.02 -11.34
C ARG A 296 19.42 14.99 -12.46
N ASN A 297 19.31 14.06 -13.41
CA ASN A 297 20.24 14.02 -14.53
C ASN A 297 19.96 15.17 -15.51
N ASN A 298 20.96 16.03 -15.72
CA ASN A 298 20.88 17.19 -16.60
C ASN A 298 21.02 16.83 -18.09
N GLU A 299 21.41 15.60 -18.42
CA GLU A 299 21.45 15.12 -19.81
C GLU A 299 20.05 14.91 -20.39
N PHE A 300 19.06 14.61 -19.54
CA PHE A 300 17.66 14.46 -19.95
C PHE A 300 16.93 15.80 -19.85
N ASN A 301 16.33 16.23 -20.96
CA ASN A 301 15.42 17.38 -20.95
C ASN A 301 14.10 17.05 -20.24
N PHE A 302 13.30 18.08 -19.98
CA PHE A 302 12.02 17.95 -19.29
C PHE A 302 11.06 16.97 -19.99
N GLU A 303 10.95 17.04 -21.32
CA GLU A 303 10.06 16.18 -22.10
C GLU A 303 10.44 14.70 -21.97
N THR A 304 11.73 14.40 -21.94
CA THR A 304 12.25 13.04 -21.74
C THR A 304 11.95 12.55 -20.33
N LYS A 305 12.21 13.37 -19.31
CA LYS A 305 11.88 13.06 -17.91
C LYS A 305 10.38 12.78 -17.73
N LEU A 306 9.54 13.62 -18.34
CA LEU A 306 8.10 13.45 -18.35
C LEU A 306 7.71 12.13 -19.03
N ALA A 307 8.24 11.83 -20.21
CA ALA A 307 7.95 10.59 -20.93
C ALA A 307 8.27 9.35 -20.10
N PHE A 308 9.39 9.35 -19.36
CA PHE A 308 9.74 8.27 -18.43
C PHE A 308 8.73 8.12 -17.28
N LEU A 309 8.32 9.22 -16.64
CA LEU A 309 7.30 9.15 -15.60
C LEU A 309 5.95 8.67 -16.15
N GLU A 310 5.58 9.11 -17.35
CA GLU A 310 4.34 8.65 -18.01
C GLU A 310 4.38 7.16 -18.30
N TYR A 311 5.49 6.67 -18.83
CA TYR A 311 5.73 5.25 -19.07
C TYR A 311 5.60 4.45 -17.76
N VAL A 312 6.28 4.89 -16.70
CA VAL A 312 6.22 4.23 -15.39
C VAL A 312 4.82 4.25 -14.80
N SER A 313 4.08 5.36 -14.93
CA SER A 313 2.72 5.49 -14.39
C SER A 313 1.69 4.55 -15.03
N GLN A 314 2.02 3.99 -16.20
CA GLN A 314 1.19 3.02 -16.89
C GLN A 314 1.45 1.58 -16.40
N ALA A 315 2.56 1.34 -15.69
CA ALA A 315 2.86 0.02 -15.16
C ALA A 315 1.89 -0.35 -14.03
N LYS A 316 1.43 -1.60 -14.05
CA LYS A 316 0.50 -2.11 -13.03
C LYS A 316 1.16 -2.05 -11.65
N ASN A 317 0.43 -1.54 -10.65
CA ASN A 317 0.91 -1.36 -9.27
C ASN A 317 2.07 -0.35 -9.12
N SER A 318 2.38 0.45 -10.15
CA SER A 318 3.38 1.51 -10.04
C SER A 318 3.01 2.52 -8.96
N ILE A 319 3.95 2.87 -8.10
CA ILE A 319 3.82 3.98 -7.16
C ILE A 319 4.96 4.94 -7.45
N ILE A 320 4.64 6.15 -7.91
CA ILE A 320 5.63 7.20 -8.11
C ILE A 320 5.73 8.00 -6.82
N PRO A 321 6.90 8.05 -6.16
CA PRO A 321 7.06 8.80 -4.92
C PRO A 321 6.75 10.29 -5.09
N LYS A 322 6.18 10.92 -4.06
CA LYS A 322 5.67 12.31 -4.14
C LYS A 322 6.78 13.33 -4.44
N ASN A 323 7.93 13.19 -3.77
CA ASN A 323 9.11 14.02 -3.95
C ASN A 323 9.61 14.04 -5.40
N ILE A 324 9.52 12.91 -6.11
CA ILE A 324 9.97 12.78 -7.50
C ILE A 324 9.22 13.78 -8.41
N VAL A 325 7.88 13.78 -8.37
CA VAL A 325 7.09 14.70 -9.21
C VAL A 325 7.24 16.15 -8.76
N ASP A 326 7.29 16.38 -7.45
CA ASP A 326 7.48 17.72 -6.90
C ASP A 326 8.82 18.33 -7.36
N ASN A 327 9.91 17.57 -7.29
CA ASN A 327 11.23 18.02 -7.73
C ASN A 327 11.21 18.37 -9.22
N MET A 328 10.59 17.52 -10.04
CA MET A 328 10.49 17.74 -11.49
C MET A 328 9.73 19.03 -11.84
N LEU A 329 8.62 19.31 -11.15
CA LEU A 329 7.71 20.41 -11.51
C LEU A 329 8.08 21.75 -10.87
N PHE A 330 8.80 21.74 -9.74
CA PHE A 330 9.02 22.96 -8.95
C PHE A 330 10.48 23.24 -8.61
N GLU A 331 11.38 22.26 -8.67
CA GLU A 331 12.77 22.43 -8.21
C GLU A 331 13.78 22.42 -9.36
N LEU A 332 13.44 21.87 -10.52
CA LEU A 332 14.31 21.91 -11.70
C LEU A 332 14.29 23.28 -12.36
N ASP A 333 15.47 23.75 -12.81
CA ASP A 333 15.59 25.01 -13.57
C ASP A 333 14.74 25.00 -14.85
N ASP A 334 14.69 23.87 -15.55
CA ASP A 334 13.87 23.67 -16.75
C ASP A 334 12.37 23.83 -16.48
N SER A 335 11.93 23.58 -15.24
CA SER A 335 10.54 23.72 -14.84
C SER A 335 10.07 25.18 -14.88
N ASN A 336 10.98 26.16 -14.87
CA ASN A 336 10.64 27.58 -14.98
C ASN A 336 10.04 27.94 -16.35
N ASN A 337 10.29 27.12 -17.37
CA ASN A 337 9.73 27.31 -18.72
C ASN A 337 8.29 26.79 -18.85
N LEU A 338 7.79 26.03 -17.87
CA LEU A 338 6.43 25.51 -17.88
C LEU A 338 5.45 26.58 -17.38
N SER A 339 4.33 26.70 -18.09
CA SER A 339 3.20 27.49 -17.59
C SER A 339 2.63 26.86 -16.31
N ALA A 340 1.99 27.67 -15.46
CA ALA A 340 1.28 27.17 -14.29
C ALA A 340 0.17 26.17 -14.65
N GLU A 341 -0.42 26.31 -15.85
CA GLU A 341 -1.43 25.39 -16.37
C GLU A 341 -0.83 24.03 -16.75
N ASP A 342 0.34 24.00 -17.38
CA ASP A 342 1.05 22.75 -17.67
C ASP A 342 1.49 22.05 -16.38
N LYS A 343 2.05 22.80 -15.42
CA LYS A 343 2.42 22.26 -14.10
C LYS A 343 1.20 21.66 -13.40
N LEU A 344 0.05 22.34 -13.43
CA LEU A 344 -1.20 21.82 -12.86
C LEU A 344 -1.64 20.52 -13.53
N ARG A 345 -1.61 20.47 -14.86
CA ARG A 345 -1.98 19.29 -15.64
C ARG A 345 -1.11 18.08 -15.28
N TYR A 346 0.22 18.26 -15.23
CA TYR A 346 1.14 17.18 -14.88
C TYR A 346 1.00 16.78 -13.41
N PHE A 347 0.83 17.74 -12.51
CA PHE A 347 0.64 17.48 -11.09
C PHE A 347 -0.57 16.60 -10.82
N LEU A 348 -1.70 16.85 -11.50
CA LEU A 348 -2.92 16.04 -11.40
C LEU A 348 -2.77 14.68 -12.11
N LYS A 349 -2.09 14.64 -13.26
CA LYS A 349 -1.87 13.40 -14.04
C LYS A 349 -1.20 12.32 -13.20
N PHE A 350 -0.17 12.68 -12.45
CA PHE A 350 0.58 11.74 -11.61
C PHE A 350 0.01 11.59 -10.19
N ASP A 351 -1.15 12.17 -9.88
CA ASP A 351 -1.70 12.11 -8.52
C ASP A 351 -2.31 10.74 -8.18
N ASN A 352 -2.93 10.08 -9.17
CA ASN A 352 -3.52 8.74 -8.98
C ASN A 352 -2.49 7.66 -8.63
N THR A 353 -1.22 7.85 -8.99
CA THR A 353 -0.09 6.95 -8.67
C THR A 353 0.58 7.26 -7.32
N ARG A 354 0.09 8.25 -6.56
CA ARG A 354 0.64 8.68 -5.25
C ARG A 354 -0.10 8.09 -4.05
N TYR A 355 -1.10 7.23 -4.26
CA TYR A 355 -2.02 6.84 -3.20
C TYR A 355 -1.49 5.70 -2.31
N SER A 356 -1.01 6.06 -1.12
CA SER A 356 -1.03 5.17 0.03
C SER A 356 -2.09 5.68 1.02
N PHE A 357 -3.00 4.79 1.43
CA PHE A 357 -4.22 5.10 2.21
C PHE A 357 -3.99 5.65 3.62
N ARG A 358 -2.75 5.97 4.01
CA ARG A 358 -2.37 6.21 5.41
C ARG A 358 -1.49 7.45 5.55
N PHE A 359 -2.11 8.54 6.05
CA PHE A 359 -1.49 9.61 6.83
C PHE A 359 -0.57 10.67 6.18
N TYR A 360 -0.41 10.74 4.85
CA TYR A 360 0.41 11.82 4.28
C TYR A 360 -0.36 13.14 4.08
N GLU A 361 0.23 14.26 4.53
CA GLU A 361 -0.24 15.61 4.21
C GLU A 361 -0.27 15.79 2.68
N ARG A 362 -1.49 15.86 2.13
CA ARG A 362 -1.72 16.17 0.73
C ARG A 362 -1.12 17.55 0.42
N PRO A 363 -0.39 17.73 -0.69
CA PRO A 363 0.25 18.98 -1.10
C PRO A 363 -0.74 20.03 -1.61
N TYR A 364 -1.83 20.24 -0.88
CA TYR A 364 -2.91 21.16 -1.24
C TYR A 364 -2.44 22.60 -1.43
N ASP A 365 -1.35 22.99 -0.75
CA ASP A 365 -0.79 24.33 -0.89
C ASP A 365 -0.18 24.55 -2.28
N LYS A 366 0.66 23.63 -2.75
CA LYS A 366 1.22 23.68 -4.12
C LYS A 366 0.11 23.60 -5.17
N LEU A 367 -0.89 22.75 -4.93
CA LEU A 367 -2.03 22.62 -5.83
C LEU A 367 -2.83 23.93 -5.88
N TYR A 368 -3.17 24.53 -4.73
CA TYR A 368 -3.87 25.81 -4.68
C TYR A 368 -3.10 26.92 -5.41
N ASP A 369 -1.79 27.01 -5.21
CA ASP A 369 -0.94 28.01 -5.86
C ASP A 369 -1.00 27.87 -7.39
N LEU A 370 -0.98 26.65 -7.91
CA LEU A 370 -1.12 26.40 -9.35
C LEU A 370 -2.49 26.81 -9.90
N TYR A 371 -3.58 26.58 -9.16
CA TYR A 371 -4.92 27.06 -9.55
C TYR A 371 -5.01 28.59 -9.58
N VAL A 372 -4.34 29.28 -8.65
CA VAL A 372 -4.28 30.75 -8.65
C VAL A 372 -3.42 31.26 -9.81
N GLN A 373 -2.21 30.73 -9.97
CA GLN A 373 -1.25 31.15 -10.99
C GLN A 373 -1.76 30.89 -12.42
N SER A 374 -2.57 29.84 -12.62
CA SER A 374 -3.24 29.57 -13.89
C SER A 374 -4.49 30.44 -14.13
N GLY A 375 -4.82 31.35 -13.22
CA GLY A 375 -6.01 32.21 -13.30
C GLY A 375 -7.34 31.46 -13.11
N LYS A 376 -7.28 30.19 -12.70
CA LYS A 376 -8.43 29.30 -12.47
C LYS A 376 -9.19 29.66 -11.20
N ILE A 377 -8.52 30.28 -10.24
CA ILE A 377 -9.10 30.89 -9.04
C ILE A 377 -8.63 32.34 -8.94
N SER A 378 -9.55 33.29 -8.80
CA SER A 378 -9.23 34.70 -8.50
C SER A 378 -8.93 34.88 -7.02
N GLU A 379 -7.86 35.61 -6.69
CA GLU A 379 -7.46 35.95 -5.31
C GLU A 379 -8.18 37.19 -4.77
N ASP A 380 -9.05 37.84 -5.54
CA ASP A 380 -9.26 39.29 -5.41
C ASP A 380 -9.81 39.78 -4.05
N LYS A 381 -10.30 38.93 -3.14
CA LYS A 381 -10.75 39.34 -1.79
C LYS A 381 -10.61 38.32 -0.64
N PHE A 382 -10.37 37.04 -0.95
CA PHE A 382 -10.47 35.95 0.03
C PHE A 382 -9.62 34.77 -0.42
N SER A 383 -8.63 34.39 0.38
CA SER A 383 -7.85 33.17 0.13
C SER A 383 -8.76 31.97 0.38
N LYS A 384 -9.07 31.21 -0.67
CA LYS A 384 -9.86 29.98 -0.53
C LYS A 384 -8.99 28.80 -0.05
N ARG A 385 -7.80 29.03 0.50
CA ARG A 385 -6.80 27.96 0.74
C ARG A 385 -7.28 26.86 1.69
N ASP A 386 -7.78 27.19 2.88
CA ASP A 386 -8.29 26.16 3.81
C ASP A 386 -9.58 25.50 3.32
N ILE A 387 -10.35 26.22 2.51
CA ILE A 387 -11.55 25.69 1.85
C ILE A 387 -11.12 24.70 0.79
N PHE A 388 -10.16 25.08 -0.05
CA PHE A 388 -9.57 24.22 -1.05
C PHE A 388 -9.04 22.94 -0.42
N LYS A 389 -8.32 23.01 0.70
CA LYS A 389 -7.86 21.83 1.47
C LYS A 389 -9.00 20.87 1.88
N ARG A 390 -10.20 21.40 2.17
CA ARG A 390 -11.36 20.61 2.61
C ARG A 390 -12.20 20.07 1.45
N TYR A 391 -12.30 20.81 0.35
CA TYR A 391 -13.25 20.52 -0.73
C TYR A 391 -12.57 20.02 -2.02
N ALA A 392 -11.29 20.36 -2.22
CA ALA A 392 -10.51 19.78 -3.30
C ALA A 392 -10.23 18.32 -2.96
N ASP A 393 -10.75 17.45 -3.81
CA ASP A 393 -10.40 16.05 -3.78
C ASP A 393 -9.55 15.80 -5.02
N ILE A 394 -8.24 15.64 -4.78
CA ILE A 394 -7.19 15.57 -5.80
C ILE A 394 -7.35 14.33 -6.70
N SER A 395 -8.12 13.33 -6.27
CA SER A 395 -8.52 12.18 -7.10
C SER A 395 -9.47 12.55 -8.26
N ASN A 396 -10.02 13.76 -8.26
CA ASN A 396 -10.84 14.25 -9.35
C ASN A 396 -10.01 14.97 -10.41
N ASN A 397 -10.46 14.90 -11.66
CA ASN A 397 -9.86 15.70 -12.73
C ASN A 397 -10.05 17.20 -12.45
N GLU A 398 -9.23 17.99 -13.13
CA GLU A 398 -9.17 19.44 -12.98
C GLU A 398 -10.54 20.13 -13.05
N ASP A 399 -11.37 19.75 -14.04
CA ASP A 399 -12.71 20.31 -14.25
C ASP A 399 -13.64 20.11 -13.04
N LYS A 400 -13.57 18.94 -12.39
CA LYS A 400 -14.40 18.66 -11.21
C LYS A 400 -13.96 19.47 -10.00
N ILE A 401 -12.65 19.68 -9.83
CA ILE A 401 -12.12 20.53 -8.75
C ILE A 401 -12.55 21.98 -9.02
N LEU A 402 -12.39 22.47 -10.25
CA LEU A 402 -12.87 23.79 -10.68
C LEU A 402 -14.37 23.98 -10.43
N LEU A 403 -15.19 23.03 -10.89
CA LEU A 403 -16.64 23.07 -10.74
C LEU A 403 -17.02 23.15 -9.26
N ARG A 404 -16.44 22.29 -8.41
CA ARG A 404 -16.64 22.37 -6.94
C ARG A 404 -16.19 23.70 -6.37
N MET A 405 -15.03 24.21 -6.75
CA MET A 405 -14.49 25.47 -6.22
C MET A 405 -15.29 26.71 -6.65
N ASN A 406 -15.89 26.67 -7.84
CA ASN A 406 -16.80 27.69 -8.37
C ASN A 406 -18.20 27.57 -7.75
N ASP A 407 -18.66 26.37 -7.44
CA ASP A 407 -19.94 26.11 -6.79
C ASP A 407 -19.95 26.47 -5.30
N ILE A 408 -18.76 26.62 -4.69
CA ILE A 408 -18.63 27.09 -3.31
C ILE A 408 -19.14 28.53 -3.22
N LYS A 409 -20.39 28.64 -2.76
CA LYS A 409 -21.02 29.90 -2.39
C LYS A 409 -20.59 30.27 -1.00
N TYR A 410 -20.20 31.53 -0.81
CA TYR A 410 -19.90 32.09 0.50
C TYR A 410 -20.51 33.47 0.62
N ARG A 411 -20.72 33.91 1.87
CA ARG A 411 -21.24 35.25 2.17
C ARG A 411 -20.32 35.97 3.14
N LYS A 412 -20.09 37.27 2.93
CA LYS A 412 -19.33 38.13 3.83
C LYS A 412 -20.21 38.64 4.96
N ILE A 413 -19.82 38.41 6.21
CA ILE A 413 -20.49 38.85 7.43
C ILE A 413 -19.47 39.57 8.31
N GLY A 414 -19.60 40.88 8.42
CA GLY A 414 -18.56 41.71 9.06
C GLY A 414 -17.20 41.49 8.36
N GLU A 415 -16.21 41.05 9.13
CA GLU A 415 -14.86 40.72 8.67
C GLU A 415 -14.69 39.25 8.25
N TYR A 416 -15.68 38.40 8.51
CA TYR A 416 -15.64 36.97 8.24
C TYR A 416 -16.39 36.56 6.97
N TYR A 417 -16.14 35.34 6.53
CA TYR A 417 -16.75 34.69 5.39
C TYR A 417 -17.36 33.35 5.82
N GLU A 418 -18.65 33.17 5.60
CA GLU A 418 -19.36 31.92 5.89
C GLU A 418 -19.65 31.14 4.61
N LEU A 419 -19.26 29.87 4.57
CA LEU A 419 -19.62 28.95 3.49
C LEU A 419 -21.12 28.61 3.55
N CYS A 420 -21.80 28.76 2.42
CA CYS A 420 -23.19 28.37 2.23
C CYS A 420 -23.23 26.93 1.70
N GLY A 421 -23.71 25.97 2.49
CA GLY A 421 -23.94 24.58 2.08
C GLY A 421 -25.41 24.18 2.15
N ASP A 422 -25.76 23.09 1.46
CA ASP A 422 -27.13 22.56 1.38
C ASP A 422 -27.60 21.84 2.65
N PHE A 423 -26.69 21.57 3.60
CA PHE A 423 -26.98 20.87 4.85
C PHE A 423 -27.00 21.82 6.03
N GLU A 424 -28.19 21.96 6.64
CA GLU A 424 -28.53 22.78 7.79
C GLU A 424 -27.96 24.22 7.77
N PRO A 425 -28.82 25.25 7.66
CA PRO A 425 -28.40 26.65 7.78
C PRO A 425 -27.60 26.98 9.04
N ALA A 426 -27.60 26.13 10.07
CA ALA A 426 -26.86 26.30 11.32
C ALA A 426 -25.39 25.84 11.28
N MET A 427 -24.89 25.24 10.20
CA MET A 427 -23.58 24.57 10.16
C MET A 427 -22.58 25.12 9.13
N GLY A 428 -22.83 26.33 8.59
CA GLY A 428 -21.89 26.99 7.68
C GLY A 428 -20.53 27.22 8.36
N GLN A 429 -19.46 26.70 7.75
CA GLN A 429 -18.09 26.90 8.23
C GLN A 429 -17.68 28.37 8.05
N VAL A 430 -17.01 28.93 9.05
CA VAL A 430 -16.63 30.35 9.08
C VAL A 430 -15.12 30.51 8.92
N TYR A 431 -14.71 31.50 8.13
CA TYR A 431 -13.34 31.79 7.80
C TYR A 431 -13.04 33.29 7.95
N ASP A 432 -11.80 33.65 8.27
CA ASP A 432 -11.36 35.06 8.28
C ASP A 432 -11.01 35.58 6.87
N SER A 433 -10.53 36.82 6.79
CA SER A 433 -10.11 37.45 5.53
C SER A 433 -8.93 36.78 4.85
N GLN A 434 -8.14 36.01 5.59
CA GLN A 434 -7.02 35.22 5.09
C GLN A 434 -7.42 33.79 4.74
N GLY A 435 -8.72 33.45 4.87
CA GLY A 435 -9.21 32.11 4.59
C GLY A 435 -8.95 31.09 5.68
N LYS A 436 -8.57 31.52 6.89
CA LYS A 436 -8.29 30.60 8.01
C LYS A 436 -9.58 30.15 8.66
N HIS A 437 -9.75 28.85 8.90
CA HIS A 437 -10.94 28.32 9.56
C HIS A 437 -11.06 28.83 11.01
N ILE A 438 -12.19 29.46 11.31
CA ILE A 438 -12.55 29.91 12.65
C ILE A 438 -13.41 28.84 13.31
N LYS A 439 -12.96 28.35 14.47
CA LYS A 439 -13.72 27.36 15.23
C LYS A 439 -15.04 27.99 15.71
N SER A 440 -16.14 27.29 15.44
CA SER A 440 -17.47 27.70 15.89
C SER A 440 -17.90 26.94 17.13
N GLU A 441 -18.49 27.64 18.09
CA GLU A 441 -19.17 27.05 19.25
C GLU A 441 -20.68 27.11 19.02
N ARG A 442 -21.39 26.01 19.30
CA ARG A 442 -22.83 25.88 19.01
C ARG A 442 -23.61 25.54 20.26
N ILE A 443 -24.67 26.30 20.52
CA ILE A 443 -25.70 25.97 21.49
C ILE A 443 -26.98 25.60 20.72
N ARG A 444 -27.47 24.38 20.92
CA ARG A 444 -28.70 23.87 20.28
C ARG A 444 -29.88 24.03 21.20
N ARG A 445 -31.04 24.37 20.62
CA ARG A 445 -32.33 24.47 21.33
C ARG A 445 -32.24 25.35 22.58
N TYR A 446 -31.56 26.49 22.46
CA TYR A 446 -31.62 27.49 23.52
C TYR A 446 -33.08 27.93 23.67
N ARG A 447 -33.66 27.54 24.80
CA ARG A 447 -34.85 28.12 25.41
C ARG A 447 -34.34 28.99 26.55
N LYS A 448 -35.09 30.03 26.90
CA LYS A 448 -34.93 30.71 28.19
C LYS A 448 -35.26 29.62 29.23
N LEU A 449 -34.24 28.93 29.71
CA LEU A 449 -34.36 27.86 30.69
C LEU A 449 -34.27 28.55 32.05
N ASP A 450 -35.11 28.14 32.98
CA ASP A 450 -34.94 28.51 34.38
C ASP A 450 -33.66 27.84 34.91
N ASP A 451 -32.98 28.48 35.87
CA ASP A 451 -31.60 28.17 36.32
C ASP A 451 -31.34 26.69 36.71
N GLU A 452 -32.37 25.86 36.88
CA GLU A 452 -32.28 24.45 37.29
C GLU A 452 -32.11 23.42 36.15
N GLU A 453 -32.42 23.74 34.88
CA GLU A 453 -32.34 22.77 33.75
C GLU A 453 -30.97 22.74 33.01
N LEU A 454 -29.99 23.50 33.47
CA LEU A 454 -28.69 23.71 32.80
C LEU A 454 -27.70 22.54 32.96
N ASP A 455 -27.84 21.71 34.00
CA ASP A 455 -26.86 20.67 34.36
C ASP A 455 -26.91 19.42 33.45
N GLU A 456 -28.00 19.19 32.71
CA GLU A 456 -28.18 17.92 31.94
C GLU A 456 -27.62 17.93 30.50
N LEU A 457 -27.18 19.08 29.97
CA LEU A 457 -26.88 19.21 28.53
C LEU A 457 -25.39 19.21 28.16
N PHE A 458 -24.46 19.25 29.12
CA PHE A 458 -23.02 19.37 28.85
C PHE A 458 -22.20 18.24 29.49
N PHE A 459 -21.91 17.19 28.72
CA PHE A 459 -20.96 16.14 29.10
C PHE A 459 -19.51 16.65 28.90
N ASP A 460 -18.99 17.44 29.85
CA ASP A 460 -17.60 17.39 30.35
C ASP A 460 -17.36 18.51 31.37
N GLY A 461 -16.77 18.22 32.53
CA GLY A 461 -16.69 19.12 33.69
C GLY A 461 -15.99 20.47 33.48
N ASP A 462 -15.09 20.60 32.49
CA ASP A 462 -14.44 21.89 32.12
C ASP A 462 -15.36 22.83 31.32
N SER A 463 -16.54 22.36 30.93
CA SER A 463 -17.48 23.10 30.08
C SER A 463 -18.52 23.92 30.84
N ALA A 464 -18.77 23.63 32.13
CA ALA A 464 -19.84 24.29 32.89
C ALA A 464 -19.54 25.78 33.19
N GLU A 465 -18.31 26.12 33.54
CA GLU A 465 -17.91 27.51 33.84
C GLU A 465 -17.91 28.38 32.57
N LYS A 466 -17.39 27.83 31.47
CA LYS A 466 -17.47 28.45 30.14
C LYS A 466 -18.91 28.54 29.62
N ALA A 467 -19.74 27.53 29.86
CA ALA A 467 -21.14 27.54 29.48
C ALA A 467 -21.91 28.62 30.25
N ASN A 468 -21.65 28.79 31.56
CA ASN A 468 -22.24 29.85 32.37
C ASN A 468 -21.80 31.26 31.93
N GLU A 469 -20.52 31.46 31.59
CA GLU A 469 -20.08 32.73 30.99
C GLU A 469 -20.73 32.99 29.63
N LEU A 470 -20.82 31.97 28.78
CA LEU A 470 -21.45 32.06 27.46
C LEU A 470 -22.95 32.34 27.60
N HIS A 471 -23.62 31.75 28.59
CA HIS A 471 -25.04 31.96 28.91
C HIS A 471 -25.30 33.40 29.34
N LYS A 472 -24.52 33.93 30.31
CA LYS A 472 -24.61 35.34 30.74
C LYS A 472 -24.38 36.31 29.59
N LYS A 473 -23.45 36.00 28.68
CA LYS A 473 -23.21 36.78 27.45
C LYS A 473 -24.44 36.73 26.54
N ILE A 474 -24.99 35.55 26.31
CA ILE A 474 -26.17 35.30 25.47
C ILE A 474 -27.44 35.96 26.01
N ASP A 475 -27.72 35.86 27.31
CA ASP A 475 -28.88 36.50 27.95
C ASP A 475 -28.85 38.01 27.78
N LYS A 476 -27.66 38.61 27.91
CA LYS A 476 -27.45 40.04 27.73
C LYS A 476 -27.65 40.46 26.26
N ILE A 477 -27.26 39.61 25.31
CA ILE A 477 -27.55 39.79 23.89
C ILE A 477 -29.06 39.70 23.65
N PHE A 478 -29.76 38.70 24.20
CA PHE A 478 -31.20 38.56 24.07
C PHE A 478 -31.97 39.71 24.73
N GLN A 479 -31.56 40.21 25.90
CA GLN A 479 -32.16 41.39 26.53
C GLN A 479 -32.04 42.64 25.63
N ASN A 480 -30.91 42.79 24.92
CA ASN A 480 -30.69 43.87 23.96
C ASN A 480 -31.45 43.68 22.63
N ILE A 481 -31.74 42.43 22.25
CA ILE A 481 -32.58 42.10 21.09
C ILE A 481 -34.07 42.25 21.44
N GLU A 482 -34.54 41.75 22.59
CA GLU A 482 -35.91 41.89 23.11
C GLU A 482 -36.33 43.36 23.24
N THR A 483 -35.38 44.25 23.60
CA THR A 483 -35.63 45.70 23.64
C THR A 483 -35.83 46.34 22.26
N ASN A 484 -35.36 45.71 21.17
CA ASN A 484 -35.48 46.22 19.79
C ASN A 484 -36.47 45.43 18.91
N CYS A 485 -36.74 44.17 19.22
CA CYS A 485 -37.64 43.26 18.50
C CYS A 485 -38.71 42.72 19.46
N LYS A 486 -39.81 43.46 19.62
CA LYS A 486 -40.99 42.98 20.35
C LYS A 486 -41.68 41.88 19.56
N THR A 487 -41.55 40.63 20.00
CA THR A 487 -42.45 39.56 19.57
C THR A 487 -42.68 38.58 20.72
N ASP A 488 -43.93 38.48 21.16
CA ASP A 488 -44.42 37.61 22.25
C ASP A 488 -44.51 36.11 21.87
N GLU A 489 -43.76 35.64 20.87
CA GLU A 489 -43.85 34.26 20.40
C GLU A 489 -42.75 33.40 21.02
N GLU A 490 -43.06 32.16 21.42
CA GLU A 490 -42.03 31.20 21.82
C GLU A 490 -41.18 30.81 20.61
N TYR A 491 -39.86 30.87 20.75
CA TYR A 491 -38.91 30.52 19.71
C TYR A 491 -38.02 29.36 20.15
N THR A 492 -37.66 28.48 19.22
CA THR A 492 -36.50 27.61 19.38
C THR A 492 -35.31 28.25 18.70
N SER A 493 -34.25 28.52 19.46
CA SER A 493 -33.06 29.16 18.91
C SER A 493 -31.84 28.23 18.88
N SER A 494 -31.01 28.39 17.87
CA SER A 494 -29.64 27.85 17.86
C SER A 494 -28.68 29.02 17.74
N ILE A 495 -27.64 29.00 18.54
CA ILE A 495 -26.66 30.07 18.62
C ILE A 495 -25.33 29.51 18.14
N VAL A 496 -24.69 30.22 17.24
CA VAL A 496 -23.36 29.87 16.74
C VAL A 496 -22.44 31.07 16.96
N VAL A 497 -21.38 30.89 17.74
CA VAL A 497 -20.33 31.89 17.98
C VAL A 497 -19.13 31.50 17.14
N SER A 498 -18.51 32.43 16.43
CA SER A 498 -17.28 32.20 15.64
C SER A 498 -16.40 33.45 15.69
N GLY A 499 -15.33 33.39 16.48
CA GLY A 499 -14.54 34.59 16.78
C GLY A 499 -15.43 35.66 17.44
N ASN A 500 -15.47 36.84 16.85
CA ASN A 500 -16.31 37.96 17.31
C ASN A 500 -17.70 38.01 16.63
N MET A 501 -18.04 37.01 15.81
CA MET A 501 -19.35 36.88 15.15
C MET A 501 -20.30 36.02 15.97
N LEU A 502 -21.52 36.52 16.14
CA LEU A 502 -22.63 35.77 16.70
C LEU A 502 -23.71 35.58 15.63
N LYS A 503 -24.16 34.34 15.45
CA LYS A 503 -25.24 33.97 14.56
C LYS A 503 -26.40 33.37 15.35
N LEU A 504 -27.56 33.99 15.21
CA LEU A 504 -28.80 33.56 15.84
C LEU A 504 -29.71 32.91 14.79
N LEU A 505 -30.05 31.64 14.97
CA LEU A 505 -31.10 30.99 14.21
C LEU A 505 -32.33 30.89 15.09
N TYR A 506 -33.49 31.34 14.62
CA TYR A 506 -34.76 31.20 15.35
C TYR A 506 -35.86 30.61 14.47
N GLN A 507 -36.69 29.79 15.10
CA GLN A 507 -37.89 29.20 14.50
C GLN A 507 -39.09 29.48 15.43
N PRO A 508 -40.11 30.23 14.96
CA PRO A 508 -41.34 30.48 15.71
C PRO A 508 -42.12 29.17 15.93
N ILE A 509 -42.58 28.92 17.16
CA ILE A 509 -43.25 27.65 17.52
C ILE A 509 -44.69 27.57 16.98
N LYS A 510 -45.37 28.70 16.69
CA LYS A 510 -46.81 28.72 16.36
C LYS A 510 -47.18 28.70 14.86
N ILE A 511 -46.25 28.83 13.92
CA ILE A 511 -46.60 28.78 12.48
C ILE A 511 -46.34 27.37 11.94
N PHE A 512 -47.26 26.45 12.23
CA PHE A 512 -47.34 25.14 11.57
C PHE A 512 -47.88 25.20 10.12
N SER A 513 -47.91 26.37 9.48
CA SER A 513 -48.33 26.48 8.07
C SER A 513 -47.23 26.85 7.08
N GLU A 514 -46.03 27.30 7.49
CA GLU A 514 -44.88 27.44 6.58
C GLU A 514 -43.57 27.35 7.40
N GLY A 515 -42.83 26.25 7.32
CA GLY A 515 -41.62 25.95 8.10
C GLY A 515 -40.41 26.88 7.83
N LYS A 516 -40.58 28.19 8.02
CA LYS A 516 -39.58 29.22 7.74
C LYS A 516 -38.63 29.38 8.93
N LYS A 517 -37.36 29.04 8.71
CA LYS A 517 -36.26 29.35 9.63
C LYS A 517 -35.74 30.76 9.34
N TYR A 518 -35.43 31.52 10.39
CA TYR A 518 -34.83 32.84 10.28
C TYR A 518 -33.42 32.84 10.84
N CYS A 519 -32.55 33.66 10.26
CA CYS A 519 -31.15 33.80 10.66
C CYS A 519 -30.78 35.28 10.78
N GLU A 520 -30.19 35.66 11.92
CA GLU A 520 -29.69 37.00 12.22
C GLU A 520 -28.21 36.95 12.63
N TYR A 521 -27.49 38.05 12.39
CA TYR A 521 -26.03 38.14 12.57
C TYR A 521 -25.68 39.38 13.38
N TYR A 522 -24.74 39.22 14.31
CA TYR A 522 -24.27 40.27 15.19
C TYR A 522 -22.74 40.22 15.38
N VAL A 523 -22.16 41.35 15.74
CA VAL A 523 -20.74 41.47 16.14
C VAL A 523 -20.67 41.72 17.63
N VAL A 524 -19.87 40.93 18.34
CA VAL A 524 -19.63 41.02 19.78
C VAL A 524 -18.15 41.34 20.06
N ASP A 525 -17.82 42.04 21.14
CA ASP A 525 -16.44 42.27 21.55
C ASP A 525 -15.86 41.06 22.30
N GLU A 526 -14.62 41.19 22.77
CA GLU A 526 -13.92 40.20 23.59
C GLU A 526 -14.66 39.83 24.89
N ASN A 527 -15.54 40.71 25.39
CA ASN A 527 -16.37 40.50 26.57
C ASN A 527 -17.76 39.92 26.22
N GLY A 528 -18.04 39.68 24.94
CA GLY A 528 -19.34 39.20 24.44
C GLY A 528 -20.40 40.30 24.35
N MET A 529 -20.04 41.57 24.43
CA MET A 529 -20.95 42.70 24.31
C MET A 529 -21.16 43.06 22.83
N LEU A 530 -22.40 43.31 22.43
CA LEU A 530 -22.74 43.78 21.08
C LEU A 530 -22.01 45.09 20.75
N VAL A 531 -21.16 45.05 19.73
CA VAL A 531 -20.37 46.22 19.27
C VAL A 531 -21.16 47.04 18.24
N GLN A 532 -21.95 46.37 17.39
CA GLN A 532 -22.76 47.04 16.36
C GLN A 532 -24.12 46.34 16.22
N LEU A 533 -25.20 47.08 16.49
CA LEU A 533 -26.61 46.68 16.36
C LEU A 533 -27.10 46.78 14.89
N GLU A 534 -26.36 46.26 13.92
CA GLU A 534 -26.84 46.20 12.53
C GLU A 534 -27.39 44.81 12.21
N PRO A 535 -28.70 44.55 12.43
CA PRO A 535 -29.33 43.34 11.96
C PRO A 535 -29.29 43.33 10.42
N ARG A 536 -28.41 42.53 9.83
CA ARG A 536 -28.44 42.28 8.38
C ARG A 536 -29.71 41.49 8.07
N LYS A 537 -30.64 42.13 7.36
CA LYS A 537 -32.03 41.68 7.18
C LYS A 537 -32.18 40.23 6.69
N ARG A 538 -33.09 39.52 7.36
CA ARG A 538 -33.91 38.36 6.95
C ARG A 538 -33.65 37.89 5.52
N LYS A 539 -32.95 36.77 5.38
CA LYS A 539 -33.00 35.98 4.14
C LYS A 539 -33.89 34.77 4.39
N LYS A 540 -34.88 34.55 3.51
CA LYS A 540 -35.59 33.27 3.46
C LYS A 540 -34.54 32.21 3.08
N ASP A 541 -34.27 31.28 3.97
CA ASP A 541 -33.65 30.02 3.56
C ASP A 541 -34.74 29.22 2.84
N TYR A 542 -34.63 29.19 1.50
CA TYR A 542 -35.30 28.17 0.71
C TYR A 542 -34.41 26.93 0.84
N GLY A 543 -34.87 25.97 1.64
CA GLY A 543 -34.34 24.61 1.61
C GLY A 543 -34.69 23.92 0.30
#